data_AF-A0A2V9L4M4-F1
#
_entry.id   AF-A0A2V9L4M4-F1
#
_cell.length_a   1.000
_cell.length_b   1.000
_cell.length_c   1.000
_cell.angle_alpha   90.00
_cell.angle_beta   90.00
_cell.angle_gamma   90.00
#
_symmetry.space_group_name_H-M   'P 1'
#
loop_
_entity.id
_entity.type
_entity.pdbx_description
1 polymer ?
#
loop_
_entity_poly.entity_id
_entity_poly.type
_entity_poly.pdbx_seq_one_letter_code
_entity_poly.pdbx_strand_id
1 'polypeptide(L)'
;MLISRQGTADKPIFVIKDPASGRFFRFGETEHFIAQQLDGATSPETVRERVAERFGISLPPEVLDQFVVRLRTLGLVTDRPPEADTPTAFSLGSSTGSSFSSLRRSW
;
A
#
# COMPACT_ATOMS: atom_id res chain seq x y z
N MET A 1 3.37 -9.69 2.87
CA MET A 1 3.81 -10.06 1.51
C MET A 1 5.26 -10.54 1.56
N LEU A 2 5.62 -11.63 0.88
CA LEU A 2 7.00 -12.14 0.81
C LEU A 2 7.55 -11.98 -0.61
N ILE A 3 8.76 -11.44 -0.76
CA ILE A 3 9.41 -11.24 -2.06
C ILE A 3 10.65 -12.14 -2.13
N SER A 4 10.75 -12.95 -3.18
CA SER A 4 11.91 -13.81 -3.44
C SER A 4 12.51 -13.47 -4.79
N ARG A 5 13.80 -13.10 -4.83
CA ARG A 5 14.55 -12.94 -6.08
C ARG A 5 15.00 -14.30 -6.59
N GLN A 6 14.60 -14.64 -7.80
CA GLN A 6 14.99 -15.83 -8.57
C GLN A 6 15.59 -15.39 -9.92
N GLY A 7 16.09 -16.33 -10.71
CA GLY A 7 16.70 -16.04 -12.02
C GLY A 7 18.21 -15.86 -11.97
N THR A 8 18.81 -15.66 -13.15
CA THR A 8 20.24 -15.42 -13.32
C THR A 8 20.57 -13.95 -13.08
N ALA A 9 21.86 -13.62 -12.86
CA ALA A 9 22.29 -12.23 -12.65
C ALA A 9 21.86 -11.31 -13.81
N ASP A 10 21.87 -11.83 -15.05
CA ASP A 10 21.46 -11.10 -16.25
C ASP A 10 19.95 -10.99 -16.45
N LYS A 11 19.14 -11.80 -15.74
CA LYS A 11 17.67 -11.79 -15.89
C LYS A 11 16.98 -12.10 -14.55
N PRO A 12 16.99 -11.15 -13.61
CA PRO A 12 16.37 -11.35 -12.31
C PRO A 12 14.84 -11.40 -12.45
N ILE A 13 14.24 -12.40 -11.81
CA ILE A 13 12.79 -12.61 -11.70
C ILE A 13 12.41 -12.45 -10.24
N PHE A 14 11.50 -11.54 -9.93
CA PHE A 14 11.00 -11.34 -8.58
C PHE A 14 9.69 -12.08 -8.41
N VAL A 15 9.65 -13.02 -7.47
CA VAL A 15 8.45 -13.77 -7.10
C VAL A 15 7.82 -13.12 -5.88
N ILE A 16 6.64 -12.55 -6.06
CA ILE A 16 5.81 -12.03 -4.98
C ILE A 16 4.84 -13.12 -4.57
N LYS A 17 4.94 -13.58 -3.33
CA LYS A 17 3.99 -14.49 -2.72
C LYS A 17 3.02 -13.68 -1.86
N ASP A 18 1.74 -13.75 -2.20
CA ASP A 18 0.68 -13.29 -1.33
C ASP A 18 0.23 -14.44 -0.41
N PRO A 19 0.57 -14.42 0.88
CA PRO A 19 0.20 -15.50 1.80
C PRO A 19 -1.30 -15.52 2.11
N ALA A 20 -2.02 -14.40 1.90
CA ALA A 20 -3.46 -14.34 2.14
C ALA A 20 -4.27 -15.09 1.06
N SER A 21 -3.86 -14.98 -0.21
CA SER A 21 -4.52 -15.62 -1.36
C SER A 21 -3.83 -16.91 -1.81
N GLY A 22 -2.62 -17.21 -1.32
CA GLY A 22 -1.81 -18.34 -1.77
C GLY A 22 -1.27 -18.21 -3.20
N ARG A 23 -1.34 -17.02 -3.80
CA ARG A 23 -0.96 -16.76 -5.20
C ARG A 23 0.51 -16.32 -5.29
N PHE A 24 1.14 -16.68 -6.41
CA PHE A 24 2.51 -16.31 -6.74
C PHE A 24 2.52 -15.51 -8.03
N PHE A 25 3.20 -14.37 -8.01
CA PHE A 25 3.34 -13.49 -9.17
C PHE A 25 4.80 -13.36 -9.53
N ARG A 26 5.10 -13.52 -10.81
CA ARG A 26 6.46 -13.35 -11.36
C ARG A 26 6.53 -12.00 -12.04
N PHE A 27 7.47 -11.19 -11.60
CA PHE A 27 7.78 -9.90 -12.18
C PHE A 27 9.20 -9.93 -12.73
N GLY A 28 9.39 -9.38 -13.93
CA GLY A 28 10.71 -8.99 -14.40
C GLY A 28 11.26 -7.82 -13.59
N GLU A 29 12.51 -7.45 -13.85
CA GLU A 29 13.18 -6.37 -13.13
C GLU A 29 12.44 -5.03 -13.19
N THR A 30 12.02 -4.63 -14.40
CA THR A 30 11.26 -3.39 -14.62
C THR A 30 9.93 -3.41 -13.88
N GLU A 31 9.16 -4.50 -13.98
CA GLU A 31 7.84 -4.61 -13.36
C GLU A 31 7.95 -4.62 -11.83
N HIS A 32 8.98 -5.27 -11.29
CA HIS A 32 9.27 -5.23 -9.85
C HIS A 32 9.67 -3.82 -9.38
N PHE A 33 10.41 -3.08 -10.20
CA PHE A 33 10.74 -1.69 -9.90
C PHE A 33 9.51 -0.77 -9.93
N ILE A 34 8.59 -0.98 -10.87
CA ILE A 34 7.32 -0.25 -10.91
C ILE A 34 6.48 -0.58 -9.67
N ALA A 35 6.31 -1.87 -9.35
CA ALA A 35 5.51 -2.30 -8.21
C ALA A 35 5.99 -1.74 -6.87
N GLN A 36 7.31 -1.57 -6.68
CA GLN A 36 7.88 -0.96 -5.46
C GLN A 36 7.51 0.52 -5.27
N GLN A 37 7.12 1.22 -6.35
CA GLN A 37 6.78 2.64 -6.31
C GLN A 37 5.27 2.89 -6.22
N LEU A 38 4.44 1.84 -6.27
CA LEU A 38 2.98 1.94 -6.11
C LEU A 38 2.62 1.97 -4.61
N ASP A 39 3.17 2.95 -3.90
CA ASP A 39 3.00 3.16 -2.46
C ASP A 39 1.78 4.03 -2.10
N GLY A 40 1.04 4.51 -3.11
CA GLY A 40 -0.10 5.41 -2.95
C GLY A 40 0.28 6.89 -2.77
N ALA A 41 1.57 7.21 -2.69
CA ALA A 41 2.08 8.57 -2.59
C ALA A 41 2.76 9.04 -3.90
N THR A 42 3.37 8.11 -4.64
CA THR A 42 4.08 8.40 -5.88
C THR A 42 3.11 8.51 -7.04
N SER A 43 3.20 9.62 -7.79
CA SER A 43 2.37 9.84 -8.98
C SER A 43 2.80 8.91 -10.13
N PRO A 44 1.86 8.48 -11.00
CA PRO A 44 2.19 7.63 -12.14
C PRO A 44 3.17 8.29 -13.12
N GLU A 45 3.20 9.62 -13.18
CA GLU A 45 4.17 10.36 -14.01
C GLU A 45 5.59 10.21 -13.48
N THR A 46 5.79 10.38 -12.17
CA THR A 46 7.10 10.18 -11.53
C THR A 46 7.58 8.74 -11.68
N VAL A 47 6.69 7.75 -11.63
CA VAL A 47 7.05 6.35 -11.88
C VAL A 47 7.60 6.16 -13.29
N ARG A 48 6.96 6.77 -14.31
CA ARG A 48 7.42 6.70 -15.71
C ARG A 48 8.79 7.35 -15.89
N GLU A 49 9.00 8.53 -15.31
CA GLU A 49 10.29 9.23 -15.36
C GLU A 49 11.40 8.37 -14.76
N ARG A 50 11.19 7.80 -13.57
CA ARG A 50 12.20 6.93 -12.93
C ARG A 50 12.47 5.65 -13.69
N VAL A 51 11.47 5.09 -14.38
CA VAL A 51 11.67 3.93 -15.27
C VAL A 51 12.53 4.33 -16.47
N ALA A 52 12.27 5.49 -17.05
CA ALA A 52 13.08 6.02 -18.16
C ALA A 52 14.52 6.32 -17.73
N GLU A 53 14.72 6.92 -16.57
CA GLU A 53 16.05 7.20 -16.02
C GLU A 53 16.83 5.92 -15.69
N ARG A 54 16.17 4.92 -15.08
CA ARG A 54 16.85 3.72 -14.58
C ARG A 54 17.13 2.68 -15.65
N PHE A 55 16.20 2.51 -16.60
CA PHE A 55 16.25 1.44 -17.60
C PHE A 55 16.43 1.97 -19.03
N GLY A 56 16.37 3.29 -19.24
CA GLY A 56 16.49 3.88 -20.58
C GLY A 56 15.30 3.61 -21.49
N ILE A 57 14.16 3.19 -20.94
CA ILE A 57 12.95 2.82 -21.69
C ILE A 57 11.83 3.83 -21.44
N SER A 58 11.11 4.20 -22.50
CA SER A 58 9.88 4.97 -22.35
C SER A 58 8.76 4.02 -21.93
N LEU A 59 8.14 4.28 -20.77
CA LEU A 59 6.97 3.54 -20.31
C LEU A 59 5.71 4.30 -20.72
N PRO A 60 4.91 3.79 -21.68
CA PRO A 60 3.66 4.44 -22.07
C PRO A 60 2.67 4.49 -20.90
N PRO A 61 1.90 5.57 -20.75
CA PRO A 61 0.93 5.70 -19.67
C PRO A 61 -0.13 4.61 -19.70
N GLU A 62 -0.54 4.13 -20.88
CA GLU A 62 -1.51 3.04 -21.03
C GLU A 62 -0.96 1.71 -20.51
N VAL A 63 0.34 1.45 -20.70
CA VAL A 63 0.99 0.24 -20.21
C VAL A 63 1.08 0.27 -18.68
N LEU A 64 1.41 1.43 -18.11
CA LEU A 64 1.40 1.62 -16.66
C LEU A 64 0.00 1.45 -16.07
N ASP A 65 -1.01 2.04 -16.70
CA ASP A 65 -2.40 1.91 -16.26
C ASP A 65 -2.88 0.45 -16.28
N GLN A 66 -2.64 -0.27 -17.39
CA GLN A 66 -2.95 -1.70 -17.49
C GLN A 66 -2.23 -2.53 -16.44
N PHE A 67 -0.98 -2.18 -16.11
CA PHE A 67 -0.24 -2.85 -15.06
C PHE A 67 -0.88 -2.62 -13.68
N VAL A 68 -1.25 -1.38 -13.36
CA VAL A 68 -1.94 -1.03 -12.12
C VAL A 68 -3.29 -1.74 -12.02
N VAL A 69 -4.10 -1.71 -13.09
CA VAL A 69 -5.38 -2.44 -13.16
C VAL A 69 -5.17 -3.93 -12.89
N ARG A 70 -4.15 -4.54 -13.51
CA ARG A 70 -3.83 -5.95 -13.28
C ARG A 70 -3.47 -6.21 -11.82
N LEU A 71 -2.64 -5.38 -11.19
CA LEU A 71 -2.30 -5.53 -9.77
C LEU A 71 -3.52 -5.39 -8.85
N ARG A 72 -4.48 -4.51 -9.19
CA ARG A 72 -5.76 -4.37 -8.48
C ARG A 72 -6.62 -5.62 -8.59
N THR A 73 -6.78 -6.17 -9.80
CA THR A 73 -7.52 -7.44 -10.01
C THR A 73 -6.89 -8.61 -9.25
N LEU A 74 -5.57 -8.55 -9.02
CA LEU A 74 -4.83 -9.54 -8.26
C LEU A 74 -4.88 -9.32 -6.74
N GLY A 75 -5.45 -8.21 -6.27
CA GLY A 75 -5.52 -7.85 -4.85
C GLY A 75 -4.17 -7.41 -4.24
N LEU A 76 -3.20 -7.06 -5.07
CA LEU A 76 -1.83 -6.72 -4.64
C LEU A 76 -1.67 -5.25 -4.25
N VAL A 77 -2.56 -4.38 -4.73
CA VAL A 77 -2.62 -2.96 -4.40
C VAL A 77 -4.06 -2.62 -4.06
N THR A 78 -4.22 -1.86 -2.98
CA THR A 78 -5.50 -1.31 -2.55
C THR A 78 -5.55 0.15 -2.94
N ASP A 79 -6.67 0.55 -3.54
CA ASP A 79 -7.05 1.96 -3.67
C ASP A 79 -7.50 2.39 -2.27
N ARG A 80 -6.55 2.78 -1.43
CA ARG A 80 -6.91 3.42 -0.17
C ARG A 80 -7.01 4.92 -0.48
N PRO A 81 -8.22 5.50 -0.61
CA PRO A 81 -8.34 6.94 -0.53
C PRO A 81 -7.76 7.41 0.82
N PRO A 82 -7.21 8.63 0.92
CA PRO A 82 -6.54 9.14 2.13
C PRO A 82 -7.42 9.26 3.39
N GLU A 83 -8.57 8.59 3.48
CA GLU A 83 -9.62 8.79 4.49
C GLU A 83 -9.87 7.58 5.43
N ALA A 84 -8.90 6.68 5.62
CA ALA A 84 -9.09 5.52 6.52
C ALA A 84 -7.99 5.32 7.58
N ASP A 85 -7.42 6.42 8.10
CA ASP A 85 -6.74 6.43 9.40
C ASP A 85 -7.12 7.73 10.13
N THR A 86 -8.41 7.98 10.31
CA THR A 86 -8.79 8.62 11.57
C THR A 86 -8.82 7.51 12.60
N PRO A 87 -7.84 7.42 13.53
CA PRO A 87 -8.14 6.75 14.79
C PRO A 87 -9.37 7.49 15.31
N THR A 88 -10.53 6.83 15.29
CA THR A 88 -11.72 7.35 15.94
C THR A 88 -11.29 7.62 17.35
N ALA A 89 -11.05 8.91 17.59
CA ALA A 89 -10.82 9.45 18.90
C ALA A 89 -11.93 8.87 19.75
N PHE A 90 -11.50 8.23 20.83
CA PHE A 90 -12.34 7.85 21.93
C PHE A 90 -13.12 9.10 22.37
N SER A 91 -14.29 9.33 21.77
CA SER A 91 -15.12 10.48 22.09
C SER A 91 -15.60 10.28 23.51
N LEU A 92 -15.02 11.11 24.38
CA LEU A 92 -15.52 11.39 25.71
C LEU A 92 -17.04 11.54 25.65
N GLY A 93 -17.76 10.56 26.17
CA GLY A 93 -19.12 10.73 26.63
C GLY A 93 -19.10 11.59 27.89
N SER A 94 -19.08 12.91 27.71
CA SER A 94 -19.43 13.86 28.75
C SER A 94 -20.95 13.80 28.99
N SER A 95 -21.38 12.93 29.90
CA SER A 95 -22.71 13.07 30.53
C SER A 95 -22.61 14.02 31.72
N THR A 96 -22.87 15.29 31.43
CA THR A 96 -23.32 16.30 32.38
C THR A 96 -24.56 15.82 33.12
N GLY A 97 -24.57 15.87 34.45
CA GLY A 97 -25.77 15.59 35.24
C GLY A 97 -25.52 15.37 36.72
N SER A 98 -25.35 16.47 37.45
CA SER A 98 -25.94 16.70 38.77
C SER A 98 -25.98 15.55 39.80
N SER A 99 -25.12 15.62 40.83
CA SER A 99 -25.60 15.66 42.22
C SER A 99 -24.46 16.02 43.17
N PHE A 100 -24.41 17.29 43.58
CA PHE A 100 -23.72 17.71 44.78
C PHE A 100 -24.59 17.26 45.96
N SER A 101 -24.15 16.24 46.71
CA SER A 101 -24.65 16.04 48.06
C SER A 101 -23.52 15.53 48.96
N SER A 102 -23.18 16.41 49.89
CA SER A 102 -22.37 16.13 51.07
C SER A 102 -22.87 14.89 51.80
N LEU A 103 -21.97 14.07 52.36
CA LEU A 103 -22.04 13.65 53.76
C LEU A 103 -20.75 12.96 54.28
N ARG A 104 -20.11 13.64 55.24
CA ARG A 104 -19.47 13.16 56.49
C ARG A 104 -18.88 11.72 56.59
N ARG A 105 -17.60 11.74 57.00
CA ARG A 105 -16.96 11.06 58.17
C ARG A 105 -16.81 9.53 58.22
N SER A 106 -15.57 9.16 58.59
CA SER A 106 -15.12 8.10 59.52
C SER A 106 -15.44 6.65 59.15
N TRP A 107 -14.42 5.78 59.12
CA TRP A 107 -14.05 4.86 60.20
C TRP A 107 -12.57 4.50 60.07
#